data_AF-A0A970B2G2-F1
#
_entry.id   AF-A0A970B2G2-F1
#
_cell.length_a   1.000
_cell.length_b   1.000
_cell.length_c   1.000
_cell.angle_alpha   90.00
_cell.angle_beta   90.00
_cell.angle_gamma   90.00
#
_symmetry.space_group_name_H-M   'P 1'
#
loop_
_entity.id
_entity.type
_entity.pdbx_description
1 polymer ?
#
loop_
_entity_poly.entity_id
_entity_poly.type
_entity_poly.pdbx_seq_one_letter_code
_entity_poly.pdbx_strand_id
1 'polypeptide(L)' 'MNEIATKGQMLWKLEGESDRVLHLRHNPSEPWQPYQDFPEYFLPDPFDFSKGYATFIALLQKGWRVEPIDRRSPA' A
#
# COMPACT_ATOMS: atom_id res chain seq x y z
N MET A 1 19.06 21.29 -0.06
CA MET A 1 18.95 19.87 -0.44
C MET A 1 18.12 19.22 0.64
N ASN A 2 16.79 19.29 0.50
CA ASN A 2 15.90 18.81 1.54
C ASN A 2 15.69 17.31 1.33
N GLU A 3 16.45 16.57 2.12
CA GLU A 3 16.12 15.26 2.68
C GLU A 3 14.65 14.88 2.48
N ILE A 4 14.48 13.72 1.85
CA ILE A 4 13.22 13.10 1.46
C ILE A 4 12.51 12.65 2.74
N ALA A 5 11.99 13.59 3.51
CA ALA A 5 10.96 13.29 4.48
C ALA A 5 9.75 12.77 3.67
N THR A 6 9.19 11.63 4.10
CA THR A 6 7.83 11.14 3.78
C THR A 6 7.57 10.39 2.47
N LYS A 7 8.35 9.35 2.14
CA LYS A 7 7.83 8.33 1.20
C LYS A 7 7.49 7.06 1.96
N GLY A 8 6.22 6.95 2.35
CA GLY A 8 5.66 5.78 3.02
C GLY A 8 5.86 4.51 2.21
N GLN A 9 5.58 3.37 2.85
CA GLN A 9 5.69 2.06 2.24
C GLN A 9 4.30 1.49 1.95
N MET A 10 4.24 0.69 0.90
CA MET A 10 3.03 0.01 0.47
C MET A 10 3.29 -1.47 0.26
N LEU A 11 2.33 -2.31 0.66
CA LEU A 11 2.41 -3.75 0.58
C LEU A 11 1.07 -4.31 0.11
N TRP A 12 1.12 -5.23 -0.84
CA TRP A 12 -0.04 -6.02 -1.22
C TRP A 12 -0.15 -7.23 -0.30
N LYS A 13 -1.20 -7.28 0.53
CA LYS A 13 -1.51 -8.46 1.34
C LYS A 13 -2.64 -9.26 0.70
N LEU A 14 -2.52 -10.58 0.74
CA LEU A 14 -3.60 -11.48 0.36
C LEU A 14 -4.64 -11.48 1.47
N GLU A 15 -5.88 -11.16 1.13
CA GLU A 15 -7.04 -11.34 2.00
C GLU A 15 -7.94 -12.41 1.38
N GLY A 16 -8.02 -13.58 2.02
CA GLY A 16 -8.75 -14.74 1.50
C GLY A 16 -8.01 -15.48 0.39
N GLU A 17 -8.78 -16.10 -0.52
CA GLU A 17 -8.24 -17.05 -1.51
C GLU A 17 -7.63 -16.39 -2.76
N SER A 18 -8.04 -15.18 -3.13
CA SER A 18 -7.55 -14.52 -4.35
C SER A 18 -7.56 -12.98 -4.30
N ASP A 19 -8.17 -12.37 -3.28
CA ASP A 19 -8.24 -10.92 -3.19
C ASP A 19 -6.93 -10.38 -2.63
N ARG A 20 -6.42 -9.31 -3.23
CA ARG A 20 -5.24 -8.58 -2.72
C ARG A 20 -5.69 -7.20 -2.32
N VAL A 21 -5.37 -6.83 -1.09
CA VAL A 21 -5.70 -5.53 -0.53
C VAL A 21 -4.43 -4.75 -0.28
N LEU A 22 -4.41 -3.51 -0.77
CA LEU A 22 -3.31 -2.58 -0.53
C LEU A 22 -3.25 -2.19 0.95
N HIS A 23 -2.08 -2.38 1.56
CA HIS A 23 -1.78 -1.88 2.89
C HIS A 23 -0.69 -0.81 2.81
N LEU A 24 -0.82 0.20 3.66
CA LEU A 24 0.03 1.38 3.73
C LEU A 24 0.61 1.51 5.14
N ARG A 25 1.82 2.09 5.21
CA ARG A 25 2.42 2.58 6.45
C ARG A 25 3.32 3.76 6.13
N HIS A 26 3.40 4.75 7.01
CA HIS A 26 4.30 5.89 6.81
C HIS A 26 5.71 5.56 7.27
N ASN A 27 5.82 4.82 8.37
CA ASN A 27 7.08 4.40 8.96
C ASN A 27 7.23 2.87 8.97
N PRO A 28 8.46 2.33 8.81
CA PRO A 28 8.71 0.89 8.87
C PRO A 28 8.40 0.26 10.24
N SER A 29 8.37 1.07 11.30
CA SER A 29 8.02 0.67 12.66
C SER A 29 6.51 0.58 12.88
N GLU A 30 5.70 1.17 11.99
CA GLU A 30 4.24 1.12 12.11
C GLU A 30 3.68 -0.19 11.56
N PRO A 31 2.58 -0.68 12.15
CA PRO A 31 1.86 -1.81 11.59
C PRO A 31 1.31 -1.46 10.20
N TRP A 32 1.23 -2.46 9.34
CA TRP A 32 0.54 -2.35 8.05
C TRP A 32 -0.95 -2.13 8.28
N GLN A 33 -1.47 -1.02 7.77
CA GLN A 33 -2.89 -0.67 7.84
C GLN A 33 -3.51 -0.72 6.44
N PRO A 34 -4.78 -1.12 6.30
CA PRO A 34 -5.44 -1.13 5.00
C PRO A 34 -5.49 0.30 4.42
N TYR A 35 -5.38 0.44 3.10
CA TYR A 35 -5.44 1.74 2.43
C TYR A 35 -6.75 2.52 2.72
N GLN A 36 -7.81 1.81 3.11
CA GLN A 36 -9.11 2.38 3.47
C GLN A 36 -9.05 3.22 4.76
N ASP A 37 -8.10 2.96 5.66
CA ASP A 37 -7.86 3.77 6.86
C ASP A 37 -7.19 5.12 6.53
N PHE A 38 -6.72 5.29 5.27
CA PHE A 38 -6.10 6.52 4.80
C PHE A 38 -6.96 7.19 3.73
N PRO A 39 -8.08 7.85 4.10
CA PRO A 39 -8.95 8.52 3.15
C PRO A 39 -8.26 9.65 2.37
N GLU A 40 -7.13 10.17 2.88
CA GLU A 40 -6.29 11.15 2.19
C GLU A 40 -5.59 10.61 0.93
N TYR A 41 -5.38 9.29 0.86
CA TYR A 41 -4.78 8.62 -0.30
C TYR A 41 -5.79 7.82 -1.10
N PHE A 42 -6.97 7.59 -0.53
CA PHE A 42 -8.00 6.77 -1.13
C PHE A 42 -8.42 7.34 -2.50
N LEU A 43 -8.24 6.51 -3.53
CA LEU A 43 -8.76 6.75 -4.86
C LEU A 43 -9.72 5.62 -5.26
N PRO A 44 -10.85 5.95 -5.89
CA PRO A 44 -11.80 4.95 -6.36
C PRO A 44 -11.15 4.06 -7.40
N ASP A 45 -11.20 2.75 -7.17
CA ASP A 45 -10.62 1.75 -8.06
C ASP A 45 -11.51 1.56 -9.30
N PRO A 46 -10.90 1.40 -10.50
CA PRO A 46 -11.64 1.02 -11.70
C PRO A 46 -12.27 -0.38 -11.56
N PHE A 47 -13.37 -0.60 -12.28
CA PHE A 47 -14.03 -1.91 -12.32
C PHE A 47 -13.05 -2.98 -12.84
N ASP A 48 -13.07 -4.17 -12.21
CA ASP A 48 -12.20 -5.33 -12.52
C ASP A 48 -10.78 -5.33 -11.89
N PHE A 49 -10.39 -4.31 -11.12
CA PHE A 49 -9.09 -4.26 -10.44
C PHE A 49 -9.15 -4.59 -8.95
N SER A 50 -8.02 -5.06 -8.39
CA SER A 50 -7.87 -5.30 -6.95
C SER A 50 -8.06 -4.02 -6.13
N LYS A 51 -8.59 -4.18 -4.92
CA LYS A 51 -8.86 -3.07 -3.99
C LYS A 51 -7.58 -2.31 -3.64
N GLY A 52 -7.56 -1.03 -3.98
CA GLY A 52 -6.45 -0.12 -3.80
C GLY A 52 -5.53 0.01 -5.01
N TYR A 53 -5.84 -0.56 -6.17
CA TYR A 53 -5.03 -0.41 -7.38
C TYR A 53 -4.83 1.05 -7.81
N ALA A 54 -5.89 1.86 -7.83
CA ALA A 54 -5.78 3.28 -8.17
C ALA A 54 -4.90 4.02 -7.15
N THR A 55 -5.12 3.74 -5.87
CA THR A 55 -4.34 4.29 -4.76
C THR A 55 -2.86 3.90 -4.87
N PHE A 56 -2.57 2.64 -5.17
CA PHE A 56 -1.21 2.12 -5.39
C PHE A 56 -0.48 2.90 -6.47
N ILE A 57 -1.09 3.09 -7.64
CA ILE A 57 -0.48 3.82 -8.76
C ILE A 57 -0.20 5.28 -8.37
N ALA A 58 -1.14 5.95 -7.71
CA ALA A 58 -0.96 7.34 -7.29
C ALA A 58 0.16 7.50 -6.25
N LEU A 59 0.23 6.59 -5.28
CA LEU A 59 1.29 6.58 -4.28
C LEU A 59 2.64 6.24 -4.90
N LEU A 60 2.67 5.32 -5.87
CA LEU A 60 3.88 4.93 -6.59
C LEU A 60 4.43 6.12 -7.38
N GLN A 61 3.57 6.90 -8.04
CA GLN A 61 3.95 8.16 -8.70
C GLN A 61 4.45 9.21 -7.70
N LYS A 62 3.87 9.25 -6.48
CA LYS A 62 4.40 10.06 -5.37
C LYS A 62 5.71 9.52 -4.81
N GLY A 63 6.17 8.35 -5.28
CA GLY A 63 7.44 7.70 -4.95
C GLY A 63 7.43 6.87 -3.68
N TRP A 64 6.25 6.48 -3.20
CA TRP A 64 6.13 5.51 -2.12
C TRP A 64 6.80 4.19 -2.51
N ARG A 65 7.34 3.49 -1.51
CA ARG A 65 8.13 2.28 -1.74
C ARG A 65 7.23 1.05 -1.68
N VAL A 66 7.24 0.26 -2.75
CA VAL A 66 6.59 -1.06 -2.77
C VAL A 66 7.48 -2.06 -2.05
N GLU A 67 6.98 -2.62 -0.95
CA GLU A 67 7.65 -3.72 -0.30
C GLU A 67 7.35 -5.02 -1.06
N PRO A 68 8.36 -5.91 -1.20
CA PRO A 68 8.15 -7.19 -1.85
C PRO A 68 7.05 -7.94 -1.09
N ILE A 69 6.06 -8.47 -1.84
CA ILE A 69 5.09 -9.43 -1.34
C ILE A 69 5.85 -10.49 -0.55
N ASP A 70 5.67 -10.47 0.77
CA ASP A 70 6.49 -11.27 1.66
C ASP A 70 6.13 -12.74 1.45
N ARG A 71 6.92 -13.42 0.62
CA ARG A 71 6.86 -14.88 0.44
C ARG A 71 7.28 -15.62 1.72
N ARG A 72 7.70 -14.92 2.78
CA ARG A 72 8.14 -15.49 4.06
C ARG A 72 7.74 -14.60 5.25
N SER A 73 6.45 -14.51 5.55
CA SER A 73 6.03 -14.23 6.93
C SER A 73 5.85 -15.58 7.62
N PRO A 74 6.82 -16.11 8.39
CA PRO A 74 6.51 -17.16 9.34
C PRO A 74 5.60 -16.56 10.41
N ALA A 75 4.47 -17.23 10.65
CA ALA A 75 3.52 -16.96 11.72
C ALA A 75 4.18 -17.07 13.10
#